data_AF-A0A9W8E4T2-F1
#
_entry.id   AF-A0A9W8E4T2-F1
#
_cell.length_a   1.000
_cell.length_b   1.000
_cell.length_c   1.000
_cell.angle_alpha   90.00
_cell.angle_beta   90.00
_cell.angle_gamma   90.00
#
_symmetry.space_group_name_H-M   'P 1'
#
loop_
_entity.id
_entity.type
_entity.pdbx_description
1 polymer ?
#
loop_
_entity_poly.entity_id
_entity_poly.type
_entity_poly.pdbx_seq_one_letter_code
_entity_poly.pdbx_strand_id
1 'polypeptide(L)'
;MSEYDTLRKGNKLSFKGDAKKRKKAKSSKRKQPKGTPAQGEFHGHSSEERIAPPASTHSTWVPVESLADFEGPTSIFFNSEPVRCLVAVDDSETLQAQWALDDADQPFDATKSAYPTSLQQVFIVRLIPNTDSGIRSHASSTSKSVSIKTSNGHYVSCARDGTVVTDSMAVGPQEMWTPILRPDGVSFQSIYDSFLTLPIDTQTEGSRKSLTLCCTDDGIGFRQVFDVKCQSQLRDKRKLEDDAQDASLGGDLEKLERDQIRKYQGWGGGGRSHPVTTVDPELKRARKTGHVAGALLSRREKLKSDKYCK
;
A
#
# COMPACT_ATOMS: atom_id res chain seq x y z
N MET A 1 42.10 -59.89 -23.41
CA MET A 1 41.07 -60.00 -22.37
C MET A 1 40.27 -58.72 -22.40
N SER A 2 38.96 -58.80 -22.69
CA SER A 2 38.14 -57.72 -23.26
C SER A 2 37.55 -56.74 -22.25
N GLU A 3 37.30 -55.52 -22.73
CA GLU A 3 36.91 -54.27 -22.07
C GLU A 3 35.50 -54.23 -21.42
N TYR A 4 34.97 -55.33 -20.88
CA TYR A 4 33.55 -55.40 -20.47
C TYR A 4 33.27 -55.78 -19.00
N ASP A 5 34.25 -55.70 -18.09
CA ASP A 5 34.05 -56.15 -16.69
C ASP A 5 33.95 -55.04 -15.63
N THR A 6 33.90 -53.76 -16.04
CA THR A 6 33.75 -52.62 -15.12
C THR A 6 32.35 -52.01 -15.07
N LEU A 7 31.37 -52.57 -15.81
CA LEU A 7 29.99 -52.06 -15.89
C LEU A 7 28.98 -52.79 -14.99
N ARG A 8 29.32 -53.08 -13.73
CA ARG A 8 28.33 -53.49 -12.72
C ARG A 8 28.64 -52.94 -11.33
N LYS A 9 28.21 -51.70 -11.08
CA LYS A 9 27.65 -51.25 -9.79
C LYS A 9 26.87 -49.96 -10.02
N GLY A 10 25.55 -50.13 -10.09
CA GLY A 10 24.61 -49.20 -10.70
C GLY A 10 24.44 -47.86 -9.99
N ASN A 11 24.28 -46.83 -10.83
CA ASN A 11 23.56 -45.60 -10.52
C ASN A 11 22.13 -45.94 -10.07
N LYS A 12 21.79 -45.66 -8.81
CA LYS A 12 20.39 -45.55 -8.40
C LYS A 12 19.88 -44.16 -8.77
N LEU A 13 19.09 -44.08 -9.84
CA LEU A 13 18.24 -42.92 -10.13
C LEU A 13 17.35 -42.66 -8.91
N SER A 14 17.29 -41.42 -8.43
CA SER A 14 16.34 -40.99 -7.42
C SER A 14 15.20 -40.24 -8.10
N PHE A 15 13.95 -40.60 -7.76
CA PHE A 15 12.76 -39.96 -8.30
C PHE A 15 12.36 -38.73 -7.47
N LYS A 16 11.74 -37.75 -8.12
CA LYS A 16 11.21 -36.53 -7.50
C LYS A 16 10.07 -36.93 -6.55
N GLY A 17 10.36 -36.98 -5.25
CA GLY A 17 9.41 -37.35 -4.20
C GLY A 17 10.04 -37.96 -2.94
N ASP A 18 11.29 -38.42 -2.99
CA ASP A 18 11.91 -39.09 -1.83
C ASP A 18 12.46 -38.12 -0.76
N ALA A 19 12.00 -38.29 0.48
CA ALA A 19 12.36 -37.48 1.64
C ALA A 19 13.77 -37.79 2.19
N LYS A 20 14.60 -36.75 2.37
CA LYS A 20 15.98 -36.88 2.89
C LYS A 20 16.00 -37.09 4.41
N LYS A 21 16.54 -38.23 4.89
CA LYS A 21 16.85 -38.47 6.31
C LYS A 21 18.11 -37.71 6.75
N ARG A 22 18.00 -36.94 7.85
CA ARG A 22 19.10 -36.19 8.51
C ARG A 22 20.12 -37.14 9.16
N LYS A 23 21.42 -36.94 8.89
CA LYS A 23 22.53 -37.65 9.55
C LYS A 23 22.94 -36.94 10.85
N LYS A 24 23.03 -37.67 11.96
CA LYS A 24 23.58 -37.24 13.26
C LYS A 24 25.11 -37.22 13.22
N ALA A 25 25.73 -36.15 13.70
CA ALA A 25 27.18 -36.03 13.88
C ALA A 25 27.63 -36.68 15.21
N LYS A 26 28.77 -37.39 15.15
CA LYS A 26 29.41 -38.13 16.26
C LYS A 26 30.17 -37.18 17.18
N SER A 27 30.08 -37.41 18.48
CA SER A 27 30.91 -36.79 19.51
C SER A 27 32.32 -37.41 19.54
N SER A 28 33.34 -36.58 19.75
CA SER A 28 34.63 -37.05 20.26
C SER A 28 35.07 -36.13 21.41
N LYS A 29 35.67 -36.77 22.40
CA LYS A 29 35.87 -36.33 23.78
C LYS A 29 37.36 -36.02 23.95
N ARG A 30 37.74 -34.83 24.44
CA ARG A 30 39.08 -34.64 25.02
C ARG A 30 39.07 -33.60 26.16
N LYS A 31 39.94 -33.88 27.12
CA LYS A 31 39.95 -33.52 28.55
C LYS A 31 40.34 -32.06 28.85
N GLN A 32 39.84 -31.55 29.99
CA GLN A 32 40.30 -30.31 30.66
C GLN A 32 41.74 -30.44 31.22
N PRO A 33 42.39 -29.32 31.59
CA PRO A 33 42.37 -28.90 33.00
C PRO A 33 42.14 -27.39 33.24
N LYS A 34 41.95 -27.08 34.53
CA LYS A 34 41.38 -25.89 35.18
C LYS A 34 42.26 -24.63 35.17
N GLY A 35 41.62 -23.47 35.23
CA GLY A 35 42.18 -22.18 35.69
C GLY A 35 41.29 -20.98 35.35
N THR A 36 40.59 -20.42 36.34
CA THR A 36 39.85 -19.13 36.30
C THR A 36 40.65 -18.04 37.02
N PRO A 37 40.27 -16.74 36.99
CA PRO A 37 39.55 -15.95 35.97
C PRO A 37 40.23 -14.58 35.72
N ALA A 38 40.01 -13.91 34.57
CA ALA A 38 40.00 -12.43 34.49
C ALA A 38 39.72 -11.92 33.07
N GLN A 39 38.68 -11.10 32.99
CA GLN A 39 38.54 -9.89 32.15
C GLN A 39 38.39 -10.04 30.62
N GLY A 40 37.24 -9.53 30.14
CA GLY A 40 37.13 -8.88 28.83
C GLY A 40 36.29 -9.58 27.78
N GLU A 41 35.01 -9.86 28.04
CA GLU A 41 34.09 -10.31 26.98
C GLU A 41 33.64 -9.15 26.08
N PHE A 42 34.34 -9.04 24.96
CA PHE A 42 33.93 -8.42 23.71
C PHE A 42 32.62 -9.06 23.22
N HIS A 43 31.49 -8.37 23.42
CA HIS A 43 30.20 -8.78 22.86
C HIS A 43 30.12 -8.41 21.37
N GLY A 44 30.28 -9.42 20.51
CA GLY A 44 29.89 -9.33 19.11
C GLY A 44 28.36 -9.27 19.02
N HIS A 45 27.82 -8.11 18.67
CA HIS A 45 26.41 -7.93 18.33
C HIS A 45 26.08 -8.65 17.02
N SER A 46 25.55 -9.86 17.13
CA SER A 46 24.74 -10.53 16.11
C SER A 46 23.39 -10.85 16.74
N SER A 47 22.58 -9.82 16.92
CA SER A 47 21.16 -9.97 17.20
C SER A 47 20.40 -9.59 15.95
N GLU A 48 20.03 -10.60 15.15
CA GLU A 48 18.79 -10.55 14.39
C GLU A 48 17.68 -10.30 15.41
N GLU A 49 17.32 -9.03 15.53
CA GLU A 49 16.17 -8.56 16.27
C GLU A 49 14.93 -9.09 15.55
N ARG A 50 14.55 -10.32 15.92
CA ARG A 50 13.18 -10.80 15.76
C ARG A 50 12.32 -9.84 16.58
N ILE A 51 11.79 -8.84 15.90
CA ILE A 51 10.69 -8.03 16.38
C ILE A 51 9.59 -9.03 16.78
N ALA A 52 9.41 -9.18 18.09
CA ALA A 52 8.27 -9.90 18.63
C ALA A 52 7.00 -9.24 18.05
N PRO A 53 5.99 -10.01 17.61
CA PRO A 53 4.75 -9.40 17.15
C PRO A 53 4.18 -8.59 18.31
N PRO A 54 3.95 -7.27 18.16
CA PRO A 54 3.36 -6.49 19.24
C PRO A 54 1.98 -7.06 19.54
N ALA A 55 1.77 -7.41 20.81
CA ALA A 55 0.50 -7.85 21.34
C ALA A 55 -0.62 -6.89 20.92
N SER A 56 -1.69 -7.46 20.33
CA SER A 56 -2.94 -6.80 19.93
C SER A 56 -2.76 -5.46 19.19
N THR A 57 -2.38 -5.53 17.92
CA THR A 57 -2.43 -4.39 17.00
C THR A 57 -3.89 -4.05 16.71
N HIS A 58 -4.54 -3.29 17.57
CA HIS A 58 -5.84 -2.70 17.24
C HIS A 58 -5.62 -1.77 16.05
N SER A 59 -6.04 -2.19 14.86
CA SER A 59 -6.03 -1.37 13.66
C SER A 59 -7.00 -0.20 13.89
N THR A 60 -6.45 0.96 14.22
CA THR A 60 -7.25 2.18 14.42
C THR A 60 -7.61 2.73 13.05
N TRP A 61 -8.90 2.85 12.78
CA TRP A 61 -9.42 3.51 11.57
C TRP A 61 -9.40 5.01 11.79
N VAL A 62 -8.75 5.75 10.88
CA VAL A 62 -8.54 7.19 10.98
C VAL A 62 -9.09 7.87 9.73
N PRO A 63 -9.72 9.05 9.84
CA PRO A 63 -10.16 9.81 8.67
C PRO A 63 -9.01 10.06 7.69
N VAL A 64 -9.37 10.08 6.41
CA VAL A 64 -8.49 10.44 5.28
C VAL A 64 -8.31 11.96 5.28
N GLU A 65 -7.05 12.42 5.22
CA GLU A 65 -6.71 13.86 5.17
C GLU A 65 -6.14 14.25 3.80
N SER A 66 -5.50 13.31 3.11
CA SER A 66 -4.83 13.52 1.84
C SER A 66 -5.20 12.46 0.80
N LEU A 67 -4.96 12.74 -0.48
CA LEU A 67 -5.22 11.77 -1.55
C LEU A 67 -4.37 10.50 -1.41
N ALA A 68 -3.19 10.59 -0.77
CA ALA A 68 -2.33 9.44 -0.50
C ALA A 68 -2.94 8.49 0.55
N ASP A 69 -3.84 8.97 1.40
CA ASP A 69 -4.45 8.16 2.47
C ASP A 69 -5.46 7.15 1.94
N PHE A 70 -6.01 7.39 0.74
CA PHE A 70 -6.92 6.44 0.07
C PHE A 70 -6.24 5.13 -0.31
N GLU A 71 -4.91 5.05 -0.40
CA GLU A 71 -4.28 3.81 -0.84
C GLU A 71 -4.41 2.70 0.22
N GLY A 72 -5.02 1.58 -0.14
CA GLY A 72 -5.18 0.41 0.70
C GLY A 72 -6.60 0.24 1.28
N PRO A 73 -6.73 -0.54 2.36
CA PRO A 73 -8.01 -0.82 3.02
C PRO A 73 -8.65 0.45 3.57
N THR A 74 -9.86 0.72 3.10
CA THR A 74 -10.63 1.92 3.33
C THR A 74 -12.09 1.55 3.62
N SER A 75 -12.74 2.26 4.53
CA SER A 75 -14.17 2.14 4.78
C SER A 75 -14.84 3.49 4.56
N ILE A 76 -16.08 3.47 4.05
CA ILE A 76 -16.81 4.66 3.62
C ILE A 76 -18.13 4.70 4.40
N PHE A 77 -18.37 5.82 5.07
CA PHE A 77 -19.53 6.08 5.90
C PHE A 77 -20.31 7.27 5.34
N PHE A 78 -21.59 7.30 5.63
CA PHE A 78 -22.47 8.41 5.35
C PHE A 78 -23.00 8.97 6.66
N ASN A 79 -22.83 10.28 6.85
CA ASN A 79 -23.23 11.00 8.05
C ASN A 79 -24.76 11.28 8.03
N SER A 80 -25.55 10.22 8.10
CA SER A 80 -26.99 10.29 8.38
C SER A 80 -27.28 9.96 9.84
N GLU A 81 -28.50 10.26 10.27
CA GLU A 81 -29.07 9.72 11.50
C GLU A 81 -30.14 8.70 11.10
N PRO A 82 -29.96 7.38 11.36
CA PRO A 82 -28.75 6.72 11.89
C PRO A 82 -27.58 6.67 10.90
N VAL A 83 -26.34 6.56 11.40
CA VAL A 83 -25.13 6.49 10.55
C VAL A 83 -25.17 5.26 9.65
N ARG A 84 -24.84 5.47 8.37
CA ARG A 84 -24.78 4.39 7.38
C ARG A 84 -23.33 4.10 6.98
N CYS A 85 -23.00 2.84 6.74
CA CYS A 85 -21.76 2.39 6.15
C CYS A 85 -22.05 1.76 4.79
N LEU A 86 -21.14 1.97 3.84
CA LEU A 86 -21.23 1.33 2.53
C LEU A 86 -20.85 -0.15 2.64
N VAL A 87 -21.63 -1.00 1.99
CA VAL A 87 -21.52 -2.45 2.01
C VAL A 87 -21.60 -2.95 0.58
N ALA A 88 -20.59 -3.71 0.15
CA ALA A 88 -20.68 -4.49 -1.08
C ALA A 88 -21.51 -5.74 -0.80
N VAL A 89 -22.65 -5.89 -1.49
CA VAL A 89 -23.53 -7.04 -1.31
C VAL A 89 -23.21 -8.08 -2.38
N ASP A 90 -22.69 -9.23 -1.95
CA ASP A 90 -22.17 -10.26 -2.84
C ASP A 90 -23.22 -10.82 -3.81
N ASP A 91 -24.47 -11.00 -3.36
CA ASP A 91 -25.52 -11.63 -4.17
C ASP A 91 -26.20 -10.68 -5.17
N SER A 92 -26.14 -9.38 -4.93
CA SER A 92 -26.89 -8.40 -5.74
C SER A 92 -26.02 -7.61 -6.70
N GLU A 93 -24.69 -7.75 -6.63
CA GLU A 93 -23.73 -6.97 -7.41
C GLU A 93 -23.97 -5.45 -7.27
N THR A 94 -24.58 -5.03 -6.16
CA THR A 94 -24.90 -3.63 -5.87
C THR A 94 -24.13 -3.12 -4.68
N LEU A 95 -23.82 -1.82 -4.72
CA LEU A 95 -23.26 -1.10 -3.58
C LEU A 95 -24.41 -0.52 -2.76
N GLN A 96 -24.53 -0.95 -1.51
CA GLN A 96 -25.62 -0.55 -0.62
C GLN A 96 -25.11 0.22 0.59
N ALA A 97 -25.96 1.06 1.18
CA ALA A 97 -25.72 1.71 2.45
C ALA A 97 -26.61 1.05 3.52
N GLN A 98 -25.96 0.53 4.57
CA GLN A 98 -26.60 -0.14 5.70
C GLN A 98 -26.24 0.58 7.00
N TRP A 99 -27.00 0.41 8.08
CA TRP A 99 -26.67 1.04 9.35
C TRP A 99 -25.34 0.52 9.90
N ALA A 100 -24.47 1.45 10.31
CA ALA A 100 -23.14 1.14 10.80
C ALA A 100 -23.15 0.65 12.26
N LEU A 101 -24.07 1.17 13.07
CA LEU A 101 -24.26 0.87 14.48
C LEU A 101 -25.75 0.66 14.73
N ASP A 102 -26.09 -0.14 15.74
CA ASP A 102 -27.47 -0.24 16.20
C ASP A 102 -27.89 1.06 16.90
N ASP A 103 -29.17 1.44 16.75
CA ASP A 103 -29.70 2.77 17.11
C ASP A 103 -29.48 3.16 18.58
N ALA A 104 -29.30 2.18 19.48
CA ALA A 104 -29.08 2.40 20.91
C ALA A 104 -27.66 2.88 21.26
N ASP A 105 -26.68 2.68 20.37
CA ASP A 105 -25.25 2.90 20.64
C ASP A 105 -24.66 4.09 19.87
N GLN A 106 -25.48 4.99 19.30
CA GLN A 106 -24.97 6.13 18.53
C GLN A 106 -24.57 7.30 19.43
N PRO A 107 -23.27 7.63 19.54
CA PRO A 107 -22.87 8.87 20.19
C PRO A 107 -23.20 10.08 19.32
N PHE A 108 -23.16 11.28 19.91
CA PHE A 108 -23.39 12.58 19.25
C PHE A 108 -22.50 12.85 18.02
N ASP A 109 -21.47 12.03 17.79
CA ASP A 109 -20.54 12.09 16.65
C ASP A 109 -20.25 10.65 16.14
N ALA A 110 -21.33 9.94 15.81
CA ALA A 110 -21.32 8.51 15.52
C ALA A 110 -20.42 8.13 14.33
N THR A 111 -20.20 9.02 13.36
CA THR A 111 -19.28 8.72 12.25
C THR A 111 -17.83 8.66 12.72
N LYS A 112 -17.39 9.44 13.72
CA LYS A 112 -16.02 9.37 14.25
C LYS A 112 -15.72 8.09 15.01
N SER A 113 -16.69 7.58 15.77
CA SER A 113 -16.54 6.31 16.50
C SER A 113 -16.81 5.08 15.63
N ALA A 114 -17.52 5.22 14.50
CA ALA A 114 -17.85 4.09 13.63
C ALA A 114 -16.60 3.39 13.09
N TYR A 115 -16.60 2.07 13.13
CA TYR A 115 -15.58 1.22 12.52
C TYR A 115 -16.26 0.11 11.73
N PRO A 116 -15.64 -0.39 10.65
CA PRO A 116 -16.21 -1.50 9.91
C PRO A 116 -16.27 -2.75 10.81
N THR A 117 -17.46 -3.34 10.91
CA THR A 117 -17.76 -4.55 11.67
C THR A 117 -17.69 -5.82 10.81
N SER A 118 -17.84 -5.68 9.50
CA SER A 118 -17.79 -6.78 8.52
C SER A 118 -16.76 -6.51 7.41
N LEU A 119 -16.27 -7.58 6.78
CA LEU A 119 -15.37 -7.48 5.63
C LEU A 119 -16.03 -6.82 4.42
N GLN A 120 -17.34 -6.97 4.26
CA GLN A 120 -18.11 -6.36 3.17
C GLN A 120 -18.18 -4.81 3.26
N GLN A 121 -17.82 -4.24 4.40
CA GLN A 121 -17.71 -2.79 4.65
C GLN A 121 -16.30 -2.24 4.37
N VAL A 122 -15.36 -3.11 4.01
CA VAL A 122 -13.97 -2.76 3.74
C VAL A 122 -13.70 -2.88 2.25
N PHE A 123 -13.22 -1.78 1.68
CA PHE A 123 -12.85 -1.65 0.28
C PHE A 123 -11.33 -1.52 0.17
N ILE A 124 -10.74 -2.04 -0.90
CA ILE A 124 -9.35 -1.79 -1.24
C ILE A 124 -9.34 -0.68 -2.28
N VAL A 125 -8.89 0.50 -1.90
CA VAL A 125 -8.79 1.64 -2.80
C VAL A 125 -7.36 1.74 -3.32
N ARG A 126 -7.20 2.04 -4.60
CA ARG A 126 -5.88 2.26 -5.22
C ARG A 126 -5.89 3.53 -6.04
N LEU A 127 -4.83 4.32 -5.89
CA LEU A 127 -4.56 5.45 -6.77
C LEU A 127 -4.15 4.93 -8.14
N ILE A 128 -4.76 5.49 -9.17
CA ILE A 128 -4.38 5.23 -10.56
C ILE A 128 -3.35 6.30 -10.93
N PRO A 129 -2.11 5.92 -11.29
CA PRO A 129 -1.10 6.89 -11.69
C PRO A 129 -1.40 7.45 -13.08
N ASN A 130 -0.97 8.69 -13.32
CA ASN A 130 -1.08 9.39 -14.62
C ASN A 130 -2.51 9.66 -15.12
N THR A 131 -3.53 9.46 -14.29
CA THR A 131 -4.84 10.06 -14.48
C THR A 131 -4.82 11.45 -13.86
N ASP A 132 -4.50 12.45 -14.69
CA ASP A 132 -4.99 13.79 -14.42
C ASP A 132 -6.44 13.78 -14.88
N SER A 133 -7.37 13.67 -13.93
CA SER A 133 -8.77 13.79 -14.31
C SER A 133 -8.93 15.23 -14.79
N GLY A 134 -9.09 15.40 -16.10
CA GLY A 134 -9.29 16.70 -16.77
C GLY A 134 -10.57 17.42 -16.38
N ILE A 135 -11.09 17.13 -15.17
CA ILE A 135 -12.13 17.81 -14.46
C ILE A 135 -11.72 19.29 -14.39
N ARG A 136 -12.44 20.09 -15.16
CA ARG A 136 -12.36 21.56 -15.20
C ARG A 136 -12.96 22.17 -13.93
N SER A 137 -12.73 21.56 -12.77
CA SER A 137 -13.11 22.18 -11.51
C SER A 137 -12.04 23.21 -11.17
N HIS A 138 -12.47 24.41 -10.79
CA HIS A 138 -11.61 25.56 -10.46
C HIS A 138 -10.72 25.37 -9.21
N ALA A 139 -10.55 24.13 -8.72
CA ALA A 139 -9.82 23.82 -7.50
C ALA A 139 -8.72 22.79 -7.75
N SER A 140 -7.50 23.31 -7.97
CA SER A 140 -6.21 22.65 -7.80
C SER A 140 -5.82 21.54 -8.81
N SER A 141 -4.66 21.72 -9.43
CA SER A 141 -4.06 20.92 -10.52
C SER A 141 -3.54 19.53 -10.13
N THR A 142 -4.26 18.77 -9.28
CA THR A 142 -3.78 17.45 -8.82
C THR A 142 -4.91 16.47 -8.52
N SER A 143 -5.91 16.36 -9.39
CA SER A 143 -6.99 15.39 -9.23
C SER A 143 -6.53 14.01 -9.73
N LYS A 144 -6.21 13.11 -8.79
CA LYS A 144 -5.84 11.71 -9.10
C LYS A 144 -7.08 10.83 -9.05
N SER A 145 -7.30 10.01 -10.07
CA SER A 145 -8.35 9.01 -10.02
C SER A 145 -7.96 7.81 -9.13
N VAL A 146 -8.97 7.16 -8.56
CA VAL A 146 -8.84 5.95 -7.74
C VAL A 146 -9.73 4.85 -8.30
N SER A 147 -9.36 3.60 -8.07
CA SER A 147 -10.26 2.46 -8.20
C SER A 147 -10.66 1.96 -6.82
N ILE A 148 -11.92 1.55 -6.68
CA ILE A 148 -12.49 1.04 -5.43
C ILE A 148 -12.82 -0.42 -5.64
N LYS A 149 -12.13 -1.31 -4.91
CA LYS A 149 -12.31 -2.76 -5.01
C LYS A 149 -13.04 -3.28 -3.77
N THR A 150 -14.08 -4.08 -3.99
CA THR A 150 -14.87 -4.72 -2.94
C THR A 150 -14.16 -5.95 -2.35
N SER A 151 -14.67 -6.48 -1.23
CA SER A 151 -14.14 -7.69 -0.59
C SER A 151 -14.19 -8.94 -1.47
N ASN A 152 -15.16 -9.02 -2.38
CA ASN A 152 -15.34 -10.15 -3.30
C ASN A 152 -14.46 -10.08 -4.56
N GLY A 153 -13.69 -9.00 -4.72
CA GLY A 153 -12.70 -8.89 -5.77
C GLY A 153 -13.14 -8.10 -7.00
N HIS A 154 -14.37 -7.61 -7.02
CA HIS A 154 -14.91 -6.76 -8.08
C HIS A 154 -14.61 -5.28 -7.81
N TYR A 155 -14.73 -4.45 -8.84
CA TYR A 155 -14.57 -3.01 -8.75
C TYR A 155 -15.94 -2.34 -8.76
N VAL A 156 -16.06 -1.24 -8.02
CA VAL A 156 -17.24 -0.38 -8.05
C VAL A 156 -17.23 0.37 -9.37
N SER A 157 -18.21 0.09 -10.23
CA SER A 157 -18.40 0.71 -11.53
C SER A 157 -19.60 1.65 -11.51
N CYS A 158 -19.54 2.70 -12.33
CA CYS A 158 -20.68 3.54 -12.64
C CYS A 158 -21.09 3.31 -14.10
N ALA A 159 -22.35 2.93 -14.30
CA ALA A 159 -22.96 2.89 -15.62
C ALA A 159 -23.42 4.30 -16.05
N ARG A 160 -23.66 4.48 -17.35
CA ARG A 160 -24.01 5.78 -17.94
C ARG A 160 -25.38 6.31 -17.49
N ASP A 161 -26.27 5.42 -17.11
CA ASP A 161 -27.59 5.73 -16.53
C ASP A 161 -27.49 6.17 -15.06
N GLY A 162 -26.29 6.16 -14.47
CA GLY A 162 -26.06 6.47 -13.06
C GLY A 162 -26.26 5.27 -12.13
N THR A 163 -26.44 4.06 -12.66
CA THR A 163 -26.50 2.84 -11.85
C THR A 163 -25.09 2.48 -11.35
N VAL A 164 -24.96 2.16 -10.05
CA VAL A 164 -23.69 1.73 -9.45
C VAL A 164 -23.69 0.22 -9.27
N VAL A 165 -22.70 -0.45 -9.85
CA VAL A 165 -22.60 -1.92 -9.91
C VAL A 165 -21.24 -2.38 -9.38
N THR A 166 -21.15 -3.62 -8.93
CA THR A 166 -19.92 -4.25 -8.42
C THR A 166 -19.66 -5.61 -9.07
N ASP A 167 -19.71 -5.69 -10.39
CA ASP A 167 -19.58 -6.91 -11.22
C ASP A 167 -18.24 -6.97 -11.98
N SER A 168 -17.54 -5.85 -12.12
CA SER A 168 -16.35 -5.74 -12.96
C SER A 168 -15.10 -6.28 -12.27
N MET A 169 -14.39 -7.22 -12.92
CA MET A 169 -13.12 -7.77 -12.39
C MET A 169 -11.88 -6.97 -12.81
N ALA A 170 -12.05 -5.95 -13.65
CA ALA A 170 -10.96 -5.17 -14.21
C ALA A 170 -11.21 -3.67 -14.01
N VAL A 171 -10.13 -2.88 -13.94
CA VAL A 171 -10.25 -1.43 -13.89
C VAL A 171 -10.32 -0.91 -15.32
N GLY A 172 -11.49 -0.44 -15.71
CA GLY A 172 -11.71 0.37 -16.91
C GLY A 172 -12.15 1.78 -16.53
N PRO A 173 -12.61 2.58 -17.51
CA PRO A 173 -13.02 3.96 -17.27
C PRO A 173 -14.22 4.13 -16.36
N GLN A 174 -15.12 3.14 -16.32
CA GLN A 174 -16.34 3.17 -15.49
C GLN A 174 -16.04 2.88 -14.01
N GLU A 175 -14.92 2.21 -13.74
CA GLU A 175 -14.43 1.88 -12.41
C GLU A 175 -13.48 2.94 -11.83
N MET A 176 -13.20 4.00 -12.60
CA MET A 176 -12.39 5.13 -12.15
C MET A 176 -13.27 6.17 -11.46
N TRP A 177 -12.90 6.50 -10.24
CA TRP A 177 -13.55 7.53 -9.43
C TRP A 177 -12.58 8.66 -9.14
N THR A 178 -13.02 9.91 -9.19
CA THR A 178 -12.21 11.03 -8.73
C THR A 178 -12.69 11.45 -7.34
N PRO A 179 -11.89 11.22 -6.27
CA PRO A 179 -12.21 11.73 -4.95
C PRO A 179 -11.96 13.23 -4.88
N ILE A 180 -12.93 13.97 -4.35
CA ILE A 180 -12.86 15.40 -4.08
C ILE A 180 -12.87 15.57 -2.57
N LEU A 181 -11.71 15.93 -2.03
CA LEU A 181 -11.52 16.21 -0.60
C LEU A 181 -12.13 17.57 -0.27
N ARG A 182 -12.93 17.61 0.78
CA ARG A 182 -13.57 18.82 1.28
C ARG A 182 -13.45 18.91 2.81
N PRO A 183 -13.72 20.08 3.41
CA PRO A 183 -13.75 20.21 4.86
C PRO A 183 -14.87 19.39 5.52
N ASP A 184 -15.96 19.13 4.80
CA ASP A 184 -17.14 18.40 5.27
C ASP A 184 -17.09 16.89 4.99
N GLY A 185 -16.12 16.41 4.20
CA GLY A 185 -15.96 15.00 3.89
C GLY A 185 -15.35 14.77 2.51
N VAL A 186 -15.68 13.62 1.90
CA VAL A 186 -15.20 13.20 0.58
C VAL A 186 -16.37 12.96 -0.35
N SER A 187 -16.27 13.47 -1.57
CA SER A 187 -17.21 13.15 -2.65
C SER A 187 -16.52 12.37 -3.75
N PHE A 188 -17.20 11.40 -4.35
CA PHE A 188 -16.65 10.59 -5.45
C PHE A 188 -17.36 10.97 -6.74
N GLN A 189 -16.59 11.47 -7.72
CA GLN A 189 -17.08 11.78 -9.06
C GLN A 189 -16.81 10.62 -10.00
N SER A 190 -17.80 10.26 -10.81
CA SER A 190 -17.65 9.29 -11.90
C SER A 190 -17.01 9.94 -13.13
N ILE A 191 -16.72 9.13 -14.15
CA ILE A 191 -16.28 9.62 -15.46
C ILE A 191 -17.36 10.43 -16.20
N TYR A 192 -18.63 10.31 -15.81
CA TYR A 192 -19.75 11.02 -16.44
C TYR A 192 -20.04 12.37 -15.77
N ASP A 193 -19.08 12.90 -15.01
CA ASP A 193 -19.19 14.12 -14.20
C ASP A 193 -20.29 14.09 -13.12
N SER A 194 -20.93 12.95 -12.90
CA SER A 194 -21.92 12.74 -11.85
C SER A 194 -21.28 12.27 -10.54
N PHE A 195 -21.99 12.45 -9.42
CA PHE A 195 -21.50 12.16 -8.08
C PHE A 195 -22.18 10.95 -7.44
N LEU A 196 -21.38 10.12 -6.77
CA LEU A 196 -21.90 9.02 -5.96
C LEU A 196 -22.87 9.58 -4.92
N THR A 197 -24.07 9.03 -4.87
CA THR A 197 -25.22 9.61 -4.17
C THR A 197 -25.94 8.54 -3.36
N LEU A 198 -26.24 8.85 -2.11
CA LEU A 198 -27.18 8.07 -1.31
C LEU A 198 -28.63 8.44 -1.71
N PRO A 199 -29.49 7.51 -2.14
CA PRO A 199 -30.90 7.79 -2.42
C PRO A 199 -31.66 8.27 -1.17
N ILE A 200 -32.74 9.01 -1.38
CA ILE A 200 -33.67 9.38 -0.29
C ILE A 200 -34.50 8.15 0.07
N ASP A 201 -34.62 7.85 1.36
CA ASP A 201 -35.56 6.85 1.84
C ASP A 201 -36.98 7.44 1.78
N THR A 202 -37.70 7.18 0.69
CA THR A 202 -39.06 7.73 0.48
C THR A 202 -40.16 6.82 1.05
N GLN A 203 -39.83 5.76 1.80
CA GLN A 203 -40.82 4.85 2.37
C GLN A 203 -40.81 4.83 3.91
N THR A 204 -42.03 4.69 4.44
CA THR A 204 -42.50 4.63 5.83
C THR A 204 -41.48 4.21 6.89
N GLU A 205 -41.36 5.06 7.91
CA GLU A 205 -40.72 4.83 9.21
C GLU A 205 -41.00 3.41 9.74
N GLY A 206 -39.99 2.54 9.74
CA GLY A 206 -40.07 1.26 10.45
C GLY A 206 -39.40 0.05 9.79
N SER A 207 -39.05 0.11 8.49
CA SER A 207 -38.29 -0.97 7.85
C SER A 207 -36.81 -0.60 7.71
N ARG A 208 -35.91 -1.36 8.36
CA ARG A 208 -34.45 -1.26 8.20
C ARG A 208 -34.06 -1.73 6.79
N LYS A 209 -34.30 -0.89 5.78
CA LYS A 209 -34.01 -1.22 4.38
C LYS A 209 -32.62 -0.72 3.99
N SER A 210 -31.87 -1.56 3.30
CA SER A 210 -30.61 -1.16 2.69
C SER A 210 -30.89 -0.29 1.46
N LEU A 211 -30.13 0.80 1.34
CA LEU A 211 -30.29 1.78 0.26
C LEU A 211 -29.26 1.49 -0.82
N THR A 212 -29.69 1.27 -2.07
CA THR A 212 -28.76 1.06 -3.19
C THR A 212 -28.23 2.40 -3.69
N LEU A 213 -26.92 2.56 -3.79
CA LEU A 213 -26.32 3.82 -4.24
C LEU A 213 -26.57 4.06 -5.73
N CYS A 214 -26.65 5.33 -6.09
CA CYS A 214 -26.75 5.79 -7.47
C CYS A 214 -25.74 6.91 -7.75
N CYS A 215 -25.60 7.29 -9.01
CA CYS A 215 -24.65 8.29 -9.47
C CYS A 215 -25.30 9.16 -10.57
N THR A 216 -26.42 9.79 -10.23
CA THR A 216 -27.25 10.56 -11.17
C THR A 216 -27.11 12.07 -10.96
N ASP A 217 -26.72 12.52 -9.77
CA ASP A 217 -26.67 13.96 -9.46
C ASP A 217 -25.35 14.59 -9.95
N ASP A 218 -25.46 15.70 -10.69
CA ASP A 218 -24.32 16.46 -11.24
C ASP A 218 -23.71 17.45 -10.22
N GLY A 219 -24.37 17.63 -9.08
CA GLY A 219 -23.97 18.56 -8.03
C GLY A 219 -23.63 17.84 -6.74
N ILE A 220 -22.69 18.39 -5.99
CA ILE A 220 -22.34 17.85 -4.68
C ILE A 220 -23.15 18.59 -3.60
N GLY A 221 -24.20 17.93 -3.13
CA GLY A 221 -24.93 18.31 -1.92
C GLY A 221 -24.61 17.38 -0.76
N PHE A 222 -25.47 17.41 0.27
CA PHE A 222 -25.32 16.60 1.48
C PHE A 222 -25.28 15.08 1.20
N ARG A 223 -26.00 14.61 0.18
CA ARG A 223 -26.16 13.18 -0.14
C ARG A 223 -24.96 12.58 -0.88
N GLN A 224 -24.03 13.44 -1.28
CA GLN A 224 -22.83 13.11 -2.05
C GLN A 224 -21.54 13.22 -1.22
N VAL A 225 -21.67 13.55 0.06
CA VAL A 225 -20.54 13.73 0.98
C VAL A 225 -20.47 12.53 1.92
N PHE A 226 -19.31 11.89 1.95
CA PHE A 226 -19.05 10.68 2.71
C PHE A 226 -17.85 10.86 3.65
N ASP A 227 -17.93 10.25 4.83
CA ASP A 227 -16.81 10.16 5.76
C ASP A 227 -15.97 8.92 5.40
N VAL A 228 -14.72 9.13 5.00
CA VAL A 228 -13.84 8.05 4.55
C VAL A 228 -12.74 7.82 5.59
N LYS A 229 -12.55 6.55 5.96
CA LYS A 229 -11.52 6.14 6.93
C LYS A 229 -10.55 5.12 6.35
N CYS A 230 -9.29 5.28 6.67
CA CYS A 230 -8.20 4.38 6.29
C CYS A 230 -7.55 3.75 7.54
N GLN A 231 -6.79 2.67 7.35
CA GLN A 231 -6.04 2.05 8.45
C GLN A 231 -4.81 2.87 8.83
N SER A 232 -4.69 3.25 10.12
CA SER A 232 -3.60 4.09 10.63
C SER A 232 -2.21 3.55 10.30
N GLN A 233 -2.01 2.25 10.45
CA GLN A 233 -0.71 1.60 10.25
C GLN A 233 -0.15 1.78 8.85
N LEU A 234 -1.00 1.82 7.83
CA LEU A 234 -0.58 2.00 6.45
C LEU A 234 -0.27 3.46 6.16
N ARG A 235 -1.05 4.38 6.73
CA ARG A 235 -0.77 5.80 6.67
C ARG A 235 0.58 6.14 7.32
N ASP A 236 0.84 5.62 8.50
CA ASP A 236 2.09 5.92 9.23
C ASP A 236 3.31 5.33 8.52
N LYS A 237 3.19 4.11 7.98
CA LYS A 237 4.23 3.50 7.13
C LYS A 237 4.54 4.36 5.90
N ARG A 238 3.52 4.87 5.22
CA ARG A 238 3.71 5.76 4.07
C ARG A 238 4.37 7.08 4.48
N LYS A 239 3.90 7.71 5.55
CA LYS A 239 4.54 8.94 6.06
C LYS A 239 6.03 8.71 6.36
N LEU A 240 6.38 7.57 6.96
CA LEU A 240 7.78 7.21 7.19
C LEU A 240 8.56 6.96 5.89
N GLU A 241 7.94 6.35 4.87
CA GLU A 241 8.57 6.13 3.56
C GLU A 241 8.76 7.44 2.78
N ASP A 242 7.76 8.32 2.81
CA ASP A 242 7.81 9.65 2.19
C ASP A 242 8.84 10.52 2.92
N ASP A 243 8.84 10.55 4.25
CA ASP A 243 9.86 11.23 5.05
C ASP A 243 11.25 10.65 4.79
N ALA A 244 11.38 9.34 4.56
CA ALA A 244 12.65 8.73 4.18
C ALA A 244 13.08 9.09 2.76
N GLN A 245 12.14 9.22 1.81
CA GLN A 245 12.42 9.69 0.44
C GLN A 245 12.78 11.17 0.42
N ASP A 246 12.05 12.01 1.15
CA ASP A 246 12.35 13.43 1.32
C ASP A 246 13.62 13.63 2.13
N ALA A 247 13.94 12.78 3.10
CA ALA A 247 15.25 12.76 3.74
C ALA A 247 16.36 12.23 2.80
N SER A 248 16.03 11.42 1.79
CA SER A 248 16.97 11.02 0.74
C SER A 248 17.23 12.20 -0.22
N LEU A 249 16.19 12.90 -0.67
CA LEU A 249 16.26 14.03 -1.60
C LEU A 249 16.75 15.34 -0.92
N GLY A 250 16.32 15.56 0.31
CA GLY A 250 16.62 16.69 1.19
C GLY A 250 17.83 16.45 2.10
N GLY A 251 18.29 15.20 2.21
CA GLY A 251 19.45 14.83 2.99
C GLY A 251 20.77 15.33 2.44
N ASP A 252 21.82 14.93 3.15
CA ASP A 252 23.20 15.15 2.75
C ASP A 252 23.40 14.58 1.33
N LEU A 253 23.72 15.44 0.36
CA LEU A 253 23.84 15.09 -1.06
C LEU A 253 24.81 13.92 -1.29
N GLU A 254 25.79 13.79 -0.39
CA GLU A 254 26.73 12.69 -0.34
C GLU A 254 26.10 11.34 -0.01
N LYS A 255 25.10 11.30 0.89
CA LYS A 255 24.37 10.06 1.20
C LYS A 255 23.48 9.64 0.05
N LEU A 256 22.75 10.60 -0.54
CA LEU A 256 21.91 10.37 -1.72
C LEU A 256 22.72 9.79 -2.88
N GLU A 257 23.90 10.35 -3.14
CA GLU A 257 24.79 9.84 -4.18
C GLU A 257 25.28 8.41 -3.88
N ARG A 258 25.71 8.14 -2.64
CA ARG A 258 26.18 6.79 -2.25
C ARG A 258 25.09 5.73 -2.36
N ASP A 259 23.86 6.05 -1.95
CA ASP A 259 22.73 5.12 -2.02
C ASP A 259 22.35 4.79 -3.47
N GLN A 260 22.35 5.80 -4.34
CA GLN A 260 22.11 5.62 -5.77
C GLN A 260 23.21 4.76 -6.42
N ILE A 261 24.48 5.05 -6.15
CA ILE A 261 25.60 4.26 -6.69
C ILE A 261 25.50 2.80 -6.22
N ARG A 262 25.20 2.57 -4.93
CA ARG A 262 25.07 1.24 -4.35
C ARG A 262 23.93 0.43 -4.99
N LYS A 263 22.79 1.07 -5.25
CA LYS A 263 21.60 0.42 -5.84
C LYS A 263 21.85 -0.13 -7.24
N TYR A 264 22.71 0.54 -8.03
CA TYR A 264 22.93 0.21 -9.44
C TYR A 264 24.33 -0.38 -9.72
N GLN A 265 25.11 -0.65 -8.68
CA GLN A 265 26.41 -1.32 -8.79
C GLN A 265 26.25 -2.82 -9.12
N GLY A 266 27.01 -3.31 -10.11
CA GLY A 266 27.05 -4.73 -10.46
C GLY A 266 27.86 -5.58 -9.47
N TRP A 267 27.31 -6.71 -9.01
CA TRP A 267 27.90 -7.64 -8.02
C TRP A 267 29.03 -8.54 -8.57
N GLY A 268 29.76 -8.12 -9.62
CA GLY A 268 30.74 -9.00 -10.28
C GLY A 268 32.01 -8.32 -10.82
N GLY A 269 32.04 -6.98 -10.87
CA GLY A 269 33.26 -6.25 -11.21
C GLY A 269 33.86 -5.70 -9.93
N GLY A 270 35.06 -6.15 -9.55
CA GLY A 270 35.80 -5.76 -8.34
C GLY A 270 36.21 -4.27 -8.24
N GLY A 271 35.36 -3.35 -8.68
CA GLY A 271 35.48 -1.92 -8.39
C GLY A 271 34.96 -1.67 -6.99
N ARG A 272 35.87 -1.33 -6.09
CA ARG A 272 35.52 -0.73 -4.79
C ARG A 272 34.56 0.43 -5.07
N SER A 273 33.49 0.56 -4.28
CA SER A 273 32.68 1.78 -4.29
C SER A 273 33.63 2.95 -4.19
N HIS A 274 33.71 3.80 -5.22
CA HIS A 274 34.48 5.02 -5.08
C HIS A 274 33.86 5.77 -3.90
N PRO A 275 34.60 5.97 -2.79
CA PRO A 275 34.07 6.76 -1.72
C PRO A 275 33.93 8.17 -2.30
N VAL A 276 32.70 8.60 -2.53
CA VAL A 276 32.40 10.01 -2.76
C VAL A 276 32.79 10.69 -1.46
N THR A 277 34.00 11.22 -1.41
CA THR A 277 34.56 11.86 -0.21
C THR A 277 34.20 13.34 -0.13
N THR A 278 33.68 13.92 -1.22
CA THR A 278 33.33 15.34 -1.30
C THR A 278 32.09 15.57 -2.14
N VAL A 279 31.09 16.29 -1.60
CA VAL A 279 29.94 16.79 -2.37
C VAL A 279 30.41 17.62 -3.58
N ASP A 280 30.12 17.14 -4.79
CA ASP A 280 30.46 17.87 -6.01
C ASP A 280 29.64 19.18 -6.17
N PRO A 281 30.27 20.28 -6.65
CA PRO A 281 29.60 21.56 -6.81
C PRO A 281 28.47 21.52 -7.86
N GLU A 282 28.55 20.61 -8.83
CA GLU A 282 27.51 20.38 -9.84
C GLU A 282 26.22 19.84 -9.22
N LEU A 283 26.31 18.91 -8.25
CA LEU A 283 25.15 18.41 -7.50
C LEU A 283 24.51 19.50 -6.65
N LYS A 284 25.32 20.38 -6.05
CA LYS A 284 24.82 21.54 -5.29
C LYS A 284 24.09 22.55 -6.20
N ARG A 285 24.61 22.78 -7.41
CA ARG A 285 23.94 23.64 -8.41
C ARG A 285 22.65 22.98 -8.91
N ALA A 286 22.70 21.70 -9.24
CA ALA A 286 21.54 20.92 -9.67
C ALA A 286 20.42 20.88 -8.61
N ARG A 287 20.79 20.88 -7.32
CA ARG A 287 19.84 21.02 -6.20
C ARG A 287 19.13 22.37 -6.19
N LYS A 288 19.85 23.47 -6.48
CA LYS A 288 19.26 24.80 -6.57
C LYS A 288 18.36 24.96 -7.79
N THR A 289 18.65 24.26 -8.89
CA THR A 289 17.89 24.33 -10.14
C THR A 289 16.81 23.25 -10.26
N GLY A 290 16.61 22.40 -9.23
CA GLY A 290 15.61 21.32 -9.25
C GLY A 290 15.93 20.15 -10.19
N HIS A 291 17.16 20.03 -10.69
CA HIS A 291 17.59 19.02 -11.67
C HIS A 291 18.55 17.98 -11.08
N VAL A 292 18.33 17.59 -9.82
CA VAL A 292 19.21 16.66 -9.08
C VAL A 292 19.24 15.27 -9.72
N ALA A 293 18.07 14.76 -10.15
CA ALA A 293 17.95 13.43 -10.73
C ALA A 293 18.77 13.27 -12.02
N GLY A 294 18.75 14.27 -12.90
CA GLY A 294 19.55 14.26 -14.14
C GLY A 294 21.04 14.36 -13.85
N ALA A 295 21.45 15.21 -12.90
CA ALA A 295 22.85 15.31 -12.49
C ALA A 295 23.38 14.01 -11.87
N LEU A 296 22.58 13.31 -11.04
CA LEU A 296 22.94 12.00 -10.48
C LEU A 296 23.07 10.94 -11.59
N LEU A 297 22.22 10.98 -12.62
CA LEU A 297 22.30 10.08 -13.76
C LEU A 297 23.58 10.28 -14.57
N SER A 298 23.93 11.53 -14.90
CA SER A 298 25.17 11.86 -15.61
C SER A 298 26.43 11.47 -14.82
N ARG A 299 26.36 11.39 -13.50
CA ARG A 299 27.44 10.86 -12.66
C ARG A 299 27.52 9.34 -12.70
N ARG A 300 26.38 8.68 -12.63
CA ARG A 300 26.27 7.22 -12.72
C ARG A 300 26.76 6.68 -14.06
N GLU A 301 26.49 7.37 -15.15
CA GLU A 301 27.03 7.06 -16.49
C GLU A 301 28.57 7.07 -16.53
N LYS A 302 29.21 8.00 -15.81
CA LYS A 302 30.67 8.08 -15.71
C LYS A 302 31.28 6.93 -14.89
N LEU A 303 30.46 6.18 -14.12
CA LEU A 303 30.95 5.08 -13.29
C LEU A 303 31.04 3.78 -14.09
N LYS A 304 32.25 3.22 -14.14
CA LYS A 304 32.51 1.92 -14.80
C LYS A 304 31.76 0.74 -14.18
N SER A 305 31.20 0.88 -12.98
CA SER A 305 30.53 -0.20 -12.24
C SER A 305 29.00 -0.15 -12.31
N ASP A 306 28.41 0.87 -12.93
CA ASP A 306 26.95 0.95 -13.10
C ASP A 306 26.50 -0.05 -14.17
N LYS A 307 25.47 -0.82 -13.84
CA LYS A 307 24.92 -1.88 -14.70
C LYS A 307 24.00 -1.34 -15.81
N TYR A 308 23.39 -0.17 -15.62
CA TYR A 308 22.29 0.32 -16.44
C TYR A 308 22.61 1.61 -17.22
N CYS A 309 23.67 2.32 -16.85
CA CYS A 309 24.07 3.58 -17.48
C CYS A 309 25.27 3.44 -18.43
N LYS A 310 25.46 2.27 -19.05
CA LYS A 310 26.49 2.00 -20.06
C LYS A 310 25.88 1.62 -21.39
#